data_AF-A0A3A0UTE6-F1
#
_entry.id   AF-A0A3A0UTE6-F1
#
_cell.length_a   1.000
_cell.length_b   1.000
_cell.length_c   1.000
_cell.angle_alpha   90.00
_cell.angle_beta   90.00
_cell.angle_gamma   90.00
#
_symmetry.space_group_name_H-M   'P 1'
#
loop_
_entity.id
_entity.type
_entity.pdbx_description
1 polymer ?
#
loop_
_entity_poly.entity_id
_entity_poly.type
_entity_poly.pdbx_seq_one_letter_code
_entity_poly.pdbx_strand_id
1 'polypeptide(L)'
;MKNAIKLFVMDLKKIAKTPAVLVILGGLALLPSFYAWFNLEATWDPYGNTKNIKVAVVNEDKGDTVKDKNVNVGNQITTKLKKDD
;
A
#
# COMPACT_ATOMS: atom_id res chain seq x y z
N MET A 1 35.75 -16.61 -19.33
CA MET A 1 34.69 -15.58 -19.21
C MET A 1 34.38 -14.83 -20.51
N LYS A 2 35.38 -14.35 -21.28
CA LYS A 2 35.16 -13.62 -22.55
C LYS A 2 34.25 -14.35 -23.55
N ASN A 3 34.40 -15.67 -23.66
CA ASN A 3 33.57 -16.49 -24.54
C ASN A 3 32.11 -16.57 -24.09
N ALA A 4 31.86 -16.65 -22.77
CA ALA A 4 30.50 -16.70 -22.22
C ALA A 4 29.74 -15.39 -22.48
N ILE A 5 30.41 -14.24 -22.28
CA ILE A 5 29.83 -12.91 -22.57
C ILE A 5 29.53 -12.77 -24.07
N LYS A 6 30.45 -13.25 -24.94
CA LYS A 6 30.24 -13.22 -26.40
C LYS A 6 29.02 -14.04 -26.82
N LEU A 7 28.84 -15.24 -26.24
CA LEU A 7 27.67 -16.08 -26.48
C LEU A 7 26.38 -15.38 -26.02
N PHE A 8 26.37 -14.83 -24.80
CA PHE A 8 25.22 -14.11 -24.25
C PHE A 8 24.78 -12.93 -25.13
N VAL A 9 25.72 -12.08 -25.58
CA VAL A 9 25.41 -10.95 -26.47
C VAL A 9 24.89 -11.43 -27.83
N MET A 10 25.40 -12.55 -28.35
CA MET A 10 24.91 -13.14 -29.59
C MET A 10 23.47 -13.61 -29.45
N ASP A 11 23.12 -14.23 -28.32
CA ASP A 11 21.77 -14.70 -28.05
C ASP A 11 20.77 -13.54 -27.87
N LEU A 12 21.16 -12.47 -27.16
CA LEU A 12 20.37 -11.24 -27.08
C LEU A 12 20.08 -10.63 -28.47
N LYS A 13 21.07 -10.61 -29.37
CA LYS A 13 20.88 -10.13 -30.75
C LYS A 13 19.91 -11.02 -31.54
N LYS A 14 19.93 -12.33 -31.33
CA LYS A 14 18.99 -13.27 -31.97
C LYS A 14 17.57 -13.09 -31.46
N ILE A 15 17.41 -12.94 -30.14
CA ILE A 15 16.13 -12.64 -29.49
C ILE A 15 15.52 -11.36 -30.06
N ALA A 16 16.30 -10.27 -30.13
CA ALA A 16 15.85 -8.99 -30.67
C ALA A 16 15.42 -9.05 -32.15
N LYS A 17 15.96 -10.00 -32.93
CA LYS A 17 15.61 -10.20 -34.34
C LYS A 17 14.44 -11.16 -34.56
N THR A 18 13.92 -11.80 -33.50
CA THR A 18 12.87 -12.83 -33.61
C THR A 18 11.59 -12.35 -32.92
N PRO A 19 10.61 -11.80 -33.67
CA PRO A 19 9.41 -11.18 -33.09
C PRO A 19 8.62 -12.11 -32.16
N ALA A 20 8.50 -13.40 -32.50
CA ALA A 20 7.80 -14.38 -31.67
C ALA A 20 8.39 -14.49 -30.25
N VAL A 21 9.73 -14.46 -30.13
CA VAL A 21 10.41 -14.53 -28.83
C VAL A 21 10.19 -13.25 -28.04
N LEU A 22 10.17 -12.08 -28.70
CA LEU A 22 9.87 -10.81 -28.05
C LEU A 22 8.44 -10.78 -27.49
N VAL A 23 7.47 -11.32 -28.22
CA VAL A 23 6.08 -11.44 -27.73
C VAL A 23 6.01 -12.31 -26.48
N ILE A 24 6.70 -13.46 -26.48
CA ILE A 24 6.73 -14.36 -25.32
C ILE A 24 7.39 -13.68 -24.12
N LEU A 25 8.56 -13.04 -24.31
CA LEU A 25 9.26 -12.33 -23.24
C LEU A 25 8.45 -11.14 -22.73
N GLY A 26 7.79 -10.39 -23.61
CA GLY A 26 6.89 -9.30 -23.25
C GLY A 26 5.72 -9.80 -22.41
N GLY A 27 5.07 -10.88 -22.84
CA GLY A 27 4.00 -11.52 -22.08
C GLY A 27 4.47 -11.93 -20.68
N LEU A 28 5.61 -12.63 -20.58
CA LEU A 28 6.22 -13.03 -19.32
C LEU A 28 6.56 -11.83 -18.42
N ALA A 29 7.09 -10.75 -18.99
CA ALA A 29 7.44 -9.54 -18.25
C ALA A 29 6.21 -8.77 -17.73
N LEU A 30 5.06 -8.87 -18.41
CA LEU A 30 3.81 -8.22 -18.01
C LEU A 30 3.00 -9.03 -16.99
N LEU A 31 3.22 -10.35 -16.88
CA LEU A 31 2.49 -11.20 -15.92
C LEU A 31 2.51 -10.67 -14.48
N PRO A 32 3.65 -10.23 -13.90
CA PRO A 32 3.68 -9.67 -12.56
C PRO A 32 2.86 -8.40 -12.43
N SER A 33 2.83 -7.56 -13.47
CA SER A 33 2.06 -6.31 -13.47
C SER A 33 0.56 -6.57 -13.51
N PHE A 34 0.10 -7.53 -14.30
CA PHE A 34 -1.30 -7.96 -14.30
C PHE A 34 -1.73 -8.49 -12.93
N TYR A 35 -0.89 -9.27 -12.26
CA TYR A 35 -1.15 -9.72 -10.91
C TYR A 35 -1.20 -8.57 -9.90
N ALA A 36 -0.23 -7.65 -9.97
CA ALA A 36 -0.15 -6.50 -9.08
C ALA A 36 -1.34 -5.55 -9.25
N TRP A 37 -1.84 -5.36 -10.48
CA TRP A 37 -2.95 -4.46 -10.78
C TRP A 37 -4.19 -4.72 -9.93
N PHE A 38 -4.68 -5.97 -9.91
CA PHE A 38 -5.85 -6.33 -9.11
C PHE A 38 -5.62 -6.18 -7.61
N ASN A 39 -4.42 -6.49 -7.13
CA ASN A 39 -4.07 -6.36 -5.72
C ASN A 39 -3.99 -4.88 -5.29
N LEU A 40 -3.46 -4.03 -6.16
CA LEU A 40 -3.36 -2.60 -5.92
C LEU A 40 -4.75 -1.96 -5.92
N GLU A 41 -5.61 -2.26 -6.89
CA GLU A 41 -6.99 -1.73 -6.93
C GLU A 41 -7.77 -2.11 -5.66
N ALA A 42 -7.67 -3.37 -5.22
CA ALA A 42 -8.34 -3.83 -4.01
C ALA A 42 -7.80 -3.20 -2.72
N THR A 43 -6.53 -2.76 -2.72
CA THR A 43 -5.84 -2.23 -1.52
C THR A 43 -5.61 -0.72 -1.59
N TRP A 44 -6.03 -0.05 -2.67
CA TRP A 44 -5.75 1.37 -2.87
C TRP A 44 -6.45 2.24 -1.83
N ASP A 45 -7.65 1.84 -1.42
CA ASP A 45 -8.41 2.51 -0.37
C ASP A 45 -9.14 1.50 0.55
N PRO A 46 -8.41 0.86 1.48
CA PRO A 46 -9.01 -0.12 2.39
C PRO A 46 -9.94 0.55 3.42
N TYR A 47 -9.87 1.89 3.55
CA TYR A 47 -10.62 2.64 4.52
C TYR A 47 -11.72 3.53 3.93
N GLY A 48 -11.86 3.60 2.61
CA GLY A 48 -12.82 4.47 1.92
C GLY A 48 -14.28 4.27 2.31
N ASN A 49 -14.61 3.09 2.85
CA ASN A 49 -15.95 2.72 3.29
C ASN A 49 -16.05 2.40 4.80
N THR A 50 -15.12 2.87 5.64
CA THR A 50 -15.14 2.61 7.09
C THR A 50 -16.19 3.42 7.86
N LYS A 51 -16.90 4.35 7.21
CA LYS A 51 -17.94 5.19 7.83
C LYS A 51 -19.03 4.41 8.57
N ASN A 52 -19.26 3.14 8.22
CA ASN A 52 -20.25 2.28 8.86
C ASN A 52 -19.68 1.38 9.97
N ILE A 53 -18.37 1.43 10.22
CA ILE A 53 -17.72 0.66 11.28
C ILE A 53 -18.01 1.35 12.61
N LYS A 54 -18.83 0.71 13.44
CA LYS A 54 -19.17 1.23 14.77
C LYS A 54 -18.00 1.03 15.73
N VAL A 55 -17.48 2.12 16.28
CA VAL A 55 -16.43 2.12 17.30
C VAL A 55 -17.03 2.58 18.64
N ALA A 56 -16.80 1.82 19.70
CA ALA A 56 -17.19 2.20 21.06
C ALA A 56 -15.96 2.72 21.81
N VAL A 57 -16.07 3.92 22.38
CA VAL A 57 -14.99 4.53 23.18
C VAL A 57 -15.47 4.61 24.62
N VAL A 58 -14.72 3.99 25.53
CA VAL A 58 -14.94 4.09 26.98
C VAL A 58 -13.88 5.04 27.54
N ASN A 59 -14.32 6.07 28.26
CA ASN A 59 -13.44 7.03 28.92
C ASN A 59 -13.64 6.98 30.44
N GLU A 60 -12.61 6.53 31.15
CA GLU A 60 -12.58 6.47 32.63
C GLU A 60 -11.75 7.61 33.25
N ASP A 61 -11.27 8.57 32.43
CA ASP A 61 -10.51 9.72 32.91
C ASP A 61 -11.41 10.69 33.68
N LYS A 62 -11.21 10.76 35.00
CA LYS A 62 -11.90 11.70 35.89
C LYS A 62 -11.35 13.13 35.80
N GLY A 63 -10.21 13.32 35.15
CA GLY A 63 -9.47 14.57 35.10
C GLY A 63 -8.77 14.91 36.42
N ASP A 64 -7.92 15.92 36.38
CA ASP A 64 -7.21 16.45 37.55
C ASP A 64 -6.94 17.96 37.39
N THR A 65 -6.55 18.62 38.48
CA THR A 65 -6.18 20.04 38.48
C THR A 65 -4.66 20.18 38.33
N VAL A 66 -4.23 20.80 37.24
CA VAL A 66 -2.81 21.07 36.97
C VAL A 66 -2.62 22.58 36.81
N LYS A 67 -1.78 23.18 37.66
CA LYS A 67 -1.48 24.63 37.63
C LYS A 67 -2.76 25.48 37.67
N ASP A 68 -3.63 25.20 38.64
CA ASP A 68 -4.93 25.86 38.85
C ASP A 68 -5.92 25.76 37.67
N LYS A 69 -5.68 24.83 36.75
CA LYS A 69 -6.58 24.54 35.64
C LYS A 69 -7.10 23.13 35.76
N ASN A 70 -8.42 22.96 35.64
CA ASN A 70 -9.03 21.64 35.52
C ASN A 70 -8.71 21.08 34.12
N VAL A 71 -8.08 19.92 34.07
CA VAL A 71 -7.66 19.25 32.84
C VAL A 71 -8.28 17.86 32.82
N ASN A 72 -9.04 17.55 31.77
CA ASN A 72 -9.51 16.20 31.49
C ASN A 72 -9.13 15.85 30.05
N VAL A 73 -8.11 15.01 29.90
CA VAL A 73 -7.52 14.70 28.59
C VAL A 73 -8.42 13.71 27.85
N GLY A 74 -9.02 12.75 28.56
CA GLY A 74 -9.96 11.80 27.99
C GLY A 74 -11.15 12.47 27.32
N ASN A 75 -11.74 13.50 27.96
CA ASN A 75 -12.84 14.27 27.38
C ASN A 75 -12.41 15.07 26.14
N GLN A 76 -11.20 15.62 26.15
CA GLN A 76 -10.67 16.34 24.99
C GLN A 76 -10.47 15.40 23.79
N ILE A 77 -9.93 14.19 24.03
CA ILE A 77 -9.71 13.18 22.99
C ILE A 77 -11.05 12.66 22.45
N THR A 78 -11.97 12.25 23.33
CA THR A 78 -13.29 11.75 22.92
C THR A 78 -14.11 12.80 22.17
N THR A 79 -14.00 14.09 22.54
CA THR A 79 -14.66 15.18 21.81
C THR A 79 -14.06 15.38 20.42
N LYS A 80 -12.73 15.29 20.28
CA LYS A 80 -12.08 15.36 18.95
C LYS A 80 -12.48 14.19 18.06
N LEU A 81 -12.45 12.97 18.60
CA LEU A 81 -12.84 11.76 17.85
C LEU A 81 -14.27 11.85 17.31
N LYS A 82 -15.22 12.39 18.09
CA LYS A 82 -16.62 12.58 17.64
C LYS A 82 -16.80 13.70 16.62
N LYS A 83 -15.84 14.62 16.49
CA LYS A 83 -15.93 15.78 15.59
C LYS A 83 -15.28 15.50 14.23
N ASP A 84 -14.30 14.59 14.20
CA ASP A 84 -13.58 14.19 13.00
C ASP A 84 -14.29 13.05 12.21
N ASP A 85 -15.46 12.59 12.69
CA ASP A 85 -16.45 11.75 11.97
C ASP A 85 -17.39 12.62 11.09
#